data_AF-A0A354FCY9-F1
#
_entry.id   AF-A0A354FCY9-F1
#
_cell.length_a   1.000
_cell.length_b   1.000
_cell.length_c   1.000
_cell.angle_alpha   90.00
_cell.angle_beta   90.00
_cell.angle_gamma   90.00
#
_symmetry.space_group_name_H-M   'P 1'
#
loop_
_entity.id
_entity.type
_entity.pdbx_description
1 polymer ?
#
loop_
_entity_poly.entity_id
_entity_poly.type
_entity_poly.pdbx_seq_one_letter_code
_entity_poly.pdbx_strand_id
1 'polypeptide(L)'
;VVGAVFFFVAKIFKGQGSFVGMLASLGYANCPYLIGAPLAAITSVAGSFGAILSGVIGFAVGIWVLVLNIIAIRESQQISTGAAAATYFIPIILFILLLVLLGVLIAITIFTTTPLMYP
;
A
#
# COMPACT_ATOMS: atom_id res chain seq x y z
N VAL A 1 2.09 -3.35 12.14
CA VAL A 1 3.10 -2.44 11.55
C VAL A 1 2.44 -1.31 10.76
N VAL A 2 1.65 -1.60 9.71
CA VAL A 2 1.04 -0.59 8.83
C VAL A 2 0.18 0.45 9.58
N GLY A 3 -0.67 0.01 10.52
CA GLY A 3 -1.46 0.94 11.33
C GLY A 3 -0.66 1.91 12.21
N ALA A 4 0.57 1.55 12.60
CA ALA A 4 1.44 2.44 13.36
C ALA A 4 2.02 3.55 12.48
N VAL A 5 2.44 3.20 11.26
CA VAL A 5 2.94 4.16 10.29
C VAL A 5 1.88 5.22 9.99
N PHE A 6 0.66 4.80 9.64
CA PHE A 6 -0.43 5.74 9.36
C PHE A 6 -0.86 6.52 10.60
N PHE A 7 -0.84 5.91 11.79
CA PHE A 7 -1.11 6.63 13.03
C PHE A 7 -0.14 7.80 13.26
N PHE A 8 1.17 7.57 13.12
CA PHE A 8 2.16 8.63 13.30
C PHE A 8 2.08 9.71 12.23
N VAL A 9 1.88 9.32 10.97
CA VAL A 9 1.73 10.30 9.87
C VAL A 9 0.47 11.15 10.07
N ALA A 10 -0.63 10.56 10.54
CA ALA A 10 -1.85 11.31 10.84
C ALA A 10 -1.66 12.35 11.96
N LYS A 11 -0.69 12.17 12.86
CA LYS A 11 -0.38 13.17 13.90
C LYS A 11 0.20 14.46 13.33
N ILE A 12 0.86 14.41 12.16
CA ILE A 12 1.30 15.61 11.43
C ILE A 12 0.08 16.48 11.05
N PHE A 13 -1.05 15.84 10.76
CA PHE A 13 -2.33 16.47 10.43
C PHE A 13 -3.24 16.68 11.64
N LYS A 14 -2.69 16.65 12.86
CA LYS A 14 -3.43 16.83 14.13
C LYS A 14 -4.53 15.79 14.37
N GLY A 15 -4.35 14.55 13.87
CA GLY A 15 -5.29 13.46 14.10
C GLY A 15 -5.54 13.16 15.58
N GLN A 16 -6.81 13.07 15.97
CA GLN A 16 -7.25 12.93 17.37
C GLN A 16 -7.56 11.49 17.76
N GLY A 17 -7.44 10.57 16.81
CA GLY A 17 -7.74 9.16 17.00
C GLY A 17 -6.79 8.41 17.91
N SER A 18 -7.22 7.22 18.33
CA SER A 18 -6.40 6.25 19.04
C SER A 18 -5.67 5.31 18.06
N PHE A 19 -4.56 4.74 18.52
CA PHE A 19 -3.80 3.75 17.74
C PHE A 19 -4.62 2.47 17.50
N VAL A 20 -5.34 2.00 18.52
CA VAL A 20 -6.19 0.80 18.43
C VAL A 20 -7.34 1.03 17.44
N GLY A 21 -7.94 2.22 17.44
CA GLY A 21 -8.99 2.59 16.48
C GLY A 21 -8.48 2.57 15.04
N MET A 22 -7.28 3.12 14.79
CA MET A 22 -6.61 3.05 13.48
C MET A 22 -6.33 1.60 13.06
N LEU A 23 -5.79 0.78 13.97
CA LEU A 23 -5.44 -0.61 13.65
C LEU A 23 -6.69 -1.42 13.30
N ALA A 24 -7.77 -1.26 14.07
CA ALA A 24 -9.04 -1.95 13.83
C ALA A 24 -9.69 -1.49 12.51
N SER A 25 -9.78 -0.18 12.26
CA SER A 25 -10.42 0.35 11.05
C SER A 25 -9.68 -0.07 9.78
N LEU A 26 -8.35 -0.07 9.79
CA LEU A 26 -7.55 -0.59 8.67
C LEU A 26 -7.72 -2.10 8.48
N GLY A 27 -7.82 -2.87 9.56
CA GLY A 27 -8.12 -4.31 9.47
C GLY A 27 -9.41 -4.57 8.69
N TYR A 28 -10.48 -3.86 9.04
CA TYR A 28 -11.77 -3.96 8.34
C TYR A 28 -11.74 -3.41 6.91
N ALA A 29 -10.98 -2.34 6.66
CA ALA A 29 -10.84 -1.77 5.32
C ALA A 29 -10.22 -2.77 4.31
N ASN A 30 -9.45 -3.75 4.80
CA ASN A 30 -8.80 -4.78 3.98
C ASN A 30 -9.65 -6.06 3.82
N CYS A 31 -10.80 -6.18 4.49
CA CYS A 31 -11.69 -7.34 4.35
C CYS A 31 -12.11 -7.67 2.91
N PRO A 32 -12.29 -6.72 1.98
CA PRO A 32 -12.62 -7.07 0.59
C PRO A 32 -11.57 -7.97 -0.09
N TYR A 33 -10.30 -7.93 0.34
CA TYR A 33 -9.28 -8.85 -0.19
C TYR A 33 -9.57 -10.32 0.13
N LEU A 34 -10.46 -10.64 1.08
CA LEU A 34 -10.91 -12.01 1.32
C LEU A 34 -11.62 -12.64 0.11
N ILE A 35 -12.11 -11.82 -0.83
CA ILE A 35 -12.67 -12.29 -2.10
C ILE A 35 -11.60 -12.94 -2.99
N GLY A 36 -10.31 -12.63 -2.78
CA GLY A 36 -9.22 -13.11 -3.63
C GLY A 36 -9.08 -14.63 -3.69
N ALA A 37 -9.21 -15.32 -2.55
CA ALA A 37 -9.10 -16.79 -2.49
C ALA A 37 -10.21 -17.52 -3.28
N PRO A 38 -11.51 -17.25 -3.05
CA PRO A 38 -12.57 -17.87 -3.85
C PRO A 38 -12.50 -17.43 -5.32
N LEU A 39 -12.13 -16.18 -5.61
CA LEU A 39 -11.95 -15.71 -6.97
C LEU A 39 -10.87 -16.51 -7.71
N ALA A 40 -9.71 -16.70 -7.09
CA ALA A 40 -8.60 -17.47 -7.66
C ALA A 40 -9.01 -18.92 -7.95
N ALA A 41 -9.79 -19.54 -7.04
CA ALA A 41 -10.31 -20.89 -7.25
C ALA A 41 -11.21 -20.95 -8.50
N ILE A 42 -12.14 -20.01 -8.64
CA ILE A 42 -13.09 -19.96 -9.76
C ILE A 42 -12.37 -19.66 -11.10
N THR A 43 -11.39 -18.76 -11.09
CA THR A 43 -10.71 -18.35 -12.33
C THR A 43 -9.64 -19.33 -12.79
N SER A 44 -9.14 -20.20 -11.91
CA SER A 44 -8.09 -21.18 -12.23
C SER A 44 -8.49 -22.17 -13.33
N VAL A 45 -9.77 -22.49 -13.46
CA VAL A 45 -10.28 -23.46 -14.46
C VAL A 45 -10.60 -22.81 -15.81
N ALA A 46 -10.50 -21.49 -15.93
CA ALA A 46 -10.92 -20.72 -17.10
C ALA A 46 -9.76 -20.25 -18.00
N GLY A 47 -8.53 -20.72 -17.75
CA GLY A 47 -7.34 -20.40 -18.55
C GLY A 47 -7.10 -18.89 -18.70
N SER A 48 -6.75 -18.42 -19.91
CA SER A 48 -6.46 -17.01 -20.19
C SER A 48 -7.63 -16.06 -19.89
N PHE A 49 -8.87 -16.52 -20.09
CA PHE A 49 -10.06 -15.72 -19.74
C PHE A 49 -10.17 -15.52 -18.22
N GLY A 50 -9.90 -16.58 -17.45
CA GLY A 50 -9.82 -16.52 -15.99
C GLY A 50 -8.78 -15.52 -15.50
N ALA A 51 -7.61 -15.46 -16.15
CA ALA A 51 -6.57 -14.50 -15.80
C ALA A 51 -7.01 -13.04 -16.02
N ILE A 52 -7.64 -12.74 -17.16
CA ILE A 52 -8.16 -11.39 -17.46
C ILE A 52 -9.25 -11.01 -16.44
N LEU A 53 -10.20 -11.91 -16.19
CA LEU A 53 -11.29 -11.67 -15.24
C LEU A 53 -10.76 -11.45 -13.82
N SER A 54 -9.77 -12.24 -13.40
CA SER A 54 -9.09 -12.06 -12.12
C SER A 54 -8.37 -10.72 -12.03
N GLY A 55 -7.77 -10.25 -13.12
CA GLY A 55 -7.13 -8.94 -13.19
C GLY A 55 -8.13 -7.79 -13.03
N VAL A 56 -9.26 -7.84 -13.74
CA VAL A 56 -10.31 -6.82 -13.66
C VAL A 56 -10.92 -6.75 -12.26
N ILE A 57 -11.29 -7.89 -11.69
CA ILE A 57 -11.87 -7.94 -10.34
C ILE A 57 -10.82 -7.52 -9.30
N GLY A 58 -9.57 -7.98 -9.43
CA GLY A 58 -8.47 -7.59 -8.56
C GLY A 58 -8.24 -6.07 -8.56
N PHE A 59 -8.28 -5.44 -9.73
CA PHE A 59 -8.18 -3.99 -9.86
C PHE A 59 -9.36 -3.26 -9.20
N ALA A 60 -10.59 -3.72 -9.44
CA ALA A 60 -11.79 -3.15 -8.81
C ALA A 60 -11.75 -3.26 -7.28
N VAL A 61 -11.37 -4.43 -6.76
CA VAL A 61 -11.18 -4.67 -5.31
C VAL A 61 -10.05 -3.79 -4.78
N GLY A 62 -8.96 -3.62 -5.51
CA GLY A 62 -7.85 -2.74 -5.13
C GLY A 62 -8.30 -1.28 -4.95
N ILE A 63 -9.07 -0.74 -5.90
CA ILE A 63 -9.66 0.61 -5.78
C ILE A 63 -10.58 0.67 -4.57
N TRP A 64 -11.44 -0.32 -4.40
CA TRP A 64 -12.37 -0.38 -3.27
C TRP A 64 -11.62 -0.34 -1.93
N VAL A 65 -10.59 -1.19 -1.77
CA VAL A 65 -9.78 -1.24 -0.56
C VAL A 65 -9.01 0.06 -0.36
N LEU A 66 -8.48 0.68 -1.42
CA LEU A 66 -7.81 1.98 -1.32
C LEU A 66 -8.75 3.06 -0.75
N VAL A 67 -9.96 3.15 -1.29
CA VAL A 67 -10.97 4.10 -0.81
C VAL A 67 -11.34 3.80 0.64
N LEU A 68 -11.56 2.53 1.00
CA LEU A 68 -11.85 2.14 2.38
C LEU A 68 -10.71 2.46 3.35
N ASN A 69 -9.45 2.30 2.94
CA ASN A 69 -8.31 2.67 3.78
C ASN A 69 -8.26 4.19 4.03
N ILE A 70 -8.53 5.01 3.01
CA ILE A 70 -8.60 6.47 3.18
C ILE A 70 -9.74 6.84 4.13
N ILE A 71 -10.92 6.23 3.98
CA ILE A 71 -12.06 6.44 4.89
C ILE A 71 -11.70 5.97 6.31
N ALA A 72 -11.09 4.80 6.46
CA ALA A 72 -10.68 4.27 7.76
C ALA A 72 -9.69 5.19 8.49
N ILE A 73 -8.75 5.80 7.77
CA ILE A 73 -7.83 6.81 8.31
C ILE A 73 -8.62 8.07 8.71
N ARG A 74 -9.47 8.58 7.80
CA ARG A 74 -10.29 9.78 8.02
C ARG A 74 -11.13 9.64 9.30
N GLU A 75 -11.89 8.56 9.41
CA GLU A 75 -12.79 8.31 10.54
C GLU A 75 -12.04 7.95 11.81
N SER A 76 -10.98 7.13 11.74
CA SER A 76 -10.26 6.77 12.95
C SER A 76 -9.52 7.95 13.57
N GLN A 77 -9.04 8.90 12.75
CA GLN A 77 -8.25 10.05 13.19
C GLN A 77 -9.01 11.37 13.23
N GLN A 78 -10.25 11.41 12.74
CA GLN A 78 -11.10 12.61 12.68
C GLN A 78 -10.42 13.77 11.93
N ILE A 79 -9.84 13.46 10.76
CA ILE A 79 -9.14 14.43 9.89
C ILE A 79 -9.90 14.64 8.57
N SER A 80 -9.52 15.66 7.80
CA SER A 80 -10.12 15.90 6.49
C SER A 80 -9.78 14.79 5.48
N THR A 81 -10.59 14.63 4.44
CA THR A 81 -10.36 13.62 3.39
C THR A 81 -9.02 13.81 2.69
N GLY A 82 -8.61 15.07 2.42
CA GLY A 82 -7.30 15.37 1.84
C GLY A 82 -6.14 14.99 2.78
N ALA A 83 -6.27 15.25 4.08
CA ALA A 83 -5.26 14.85 5.06
C ALA A 83 -5.20 13.32 5.24
N ALA A 84 -6.33 12.62 5.15
CA ALA A 84 -6.38 11.16 5.18
C ALA A 84 -5.71 10.55 3.94
N ALA A 85 -5.98 11.08 2.75
CA ALA A 85 -5.30 10.67 1.53
C ALA A 85 -3.79 10.92 1.62
N ALA A 86 -3.35 12.10 2.09
CA ALA A 86 -1.94 12.39 2.31
C ALA A 86 -1.31 11.40 3.32
N THR A 87 -2.02 11.10 4.41
CA THR A 87 -1.58 10.12 5.41
C THR A 87 -1.35 8.73 4.81
N TYR A 88 -2.21 8.32 3.87
CA TYR A 88 -2.06 7.06 3.15
C TYR A 88 -0.87 7.08 2.17
N PHE A 89 -0.74 8.13 1.36
CA PHE A 89 0.24 8.18 0.27
C PHE A 89 1.65 8.58 0.70
N ILE A 90 1.83 9.42 1.74
CA ILE A 90 3.17 9.87 2.18
C ILE A 90 4.11 8.69 2.45
N PRO A 91 3.73 7.67 3.26
CA PRO A 91 4.62 6.54 3.51
C PRO A 91 4.94 5.73 2.26
N ILE A 92 3.97 5.58 1.36
CA ILE A 92 4.14 4.84 0.10
C ILE A 92 5.15 5.54 -0.79
N ILE A 93 5.01 6.86 -0.96
CA ILE A 93 5.92 7.69 -1.76
C ILE A 93 7.33 7.65 -1.16
N LEU A 94 7.46 7.83 0.16
CA LEU A 94 8.76 7.78 0.83
C LEU A 94 9.43 6.41 0.68
N PHE A 95 8.66 5.32 0.76
CA PHE A 95 9.18 3.97 0.55
C PHE A 95 9.66 3.76 -0.89
N ILE A 96 8.90 4.21 -1.89
CA ILE A 96 9.31 4.14 -3.30
C ILE A 96 10.60 4.96 -3.53
N LEU A 97 10.67 6.18 -2.99
CA LEU A 97 11.87 7.02 -3.10
C LEU A 97 13.09 6.36 -2.46
N LEU A 98 12.92 5.72 -1.30
CA LEU A 98 13.99 4.96 -0.64
C LEU A 98 14.48 3.79 -1.51
N LEU A 99 13.56 3.03 -2.11
CA LEU A 99 13.93 1.92 -3.00
C LEU A 99 14.67 2.41 -4.24
N VAL A 100 14.23 3.52 -4.85
CA VAL A 100 14.91 4.14 -6.00
C VAL A 100 16.30 4.60 -5.60
N LEU A 101 16.45 5.28 -4.46
CA LEU A 101 17.75 5.73 -3.96
C LEU A 101 18.71 4.55 -3.75
N LEU A 102 18.25 3.48 -3.11
CA LEU A 102 19.06 2.27 -2.90
C LEU A 102 19.46 1.63 -4.23
N GLY A 103 18.54 1.53 -5.19
CA GLY A 103 18.84 1.01 -6.52
C GLY A 103 19.91 1.83 -7.25
N VAL A 104 19.83 3.17 -7.17
CA VAL A 104 20.84 4.08 -7.74
C VAL A 104 22.19 3.90 -7.05
N LEU A 105 22.22 3.83 -5.71
CA LEU A 105 23.47 3.63 -4.96
C LEU A 105 24.13 2.30 -5.32
N ILE A 106 23.35 1.21 -5.41
CA ILE A 106 23.83 -0.10 -5.83
C ILE A 106 24.40 -0.02 -7.26
N ALA A 107 23.67 0.58 -8.20
CA ALA A 107 24.15 0.75 -9.57
C ALA A 107 25.47 1.53 -9.64
N ILE A 108 25.61 2.61 -8.87
CA ILE A 108 26.85 3.37 -8.77
C ILE A 108 27.98 2.49 -8.24
N THR A 109 27.76 1.75 -7.15
CA THR A 109 28.81 0.88 -6.58
C THR A 109 29.26 -0.23 -7.53
N ILE A 110 28.34 -0.84 -8.28
CA ILE A 110 28.69 -1.84 -9.29
C ILE A 110 29.52 -1.18 -10.40
N PHE A 111 29.10 -0.02 -10.88
CA PHE A 111 29.78 0.69 -11.96
C PHE A 111 31.17 1.21 -11.56
N THR A 112 31.42 1.55 -10.30
CA THR A 112 32.73 2.03 -9.84
C THR A 112 33.69 0.92 -9.39
N THR A 113 33.19 -0.26 -9.01
CA THR A 113 34.03 -1.38 -8.55
C THR A 113 34.39 -2.38 -9.65
N THR A 114 33.53 -2.55 -10.66
CA THR A 114 33.81 -3.42 -11.83
C THR A 114 34.95 -2.96 -12.76
N PRO A 115 35.23 -1.65 -12.97
CA PRO A 115 36.37 -1.21 -13.78
C PRO A 115 37.74 -1.51 -13.15
N LEU A 116 37.80 -1.76 -11.84
CA LEU A 116 39.04 -2.06 -11.11
C LEU A 116 39.37 -3.57 -11.09
N MET A 117 38.55 -4.42 -11.74
CA MET A 117 38.71 -5.88 -11.78
C MET A 117 39.19 -6.43 -13.14
N TYR A 118 39.50 -5.57 -14.12
CA TYR A 118 40.24 -5.96 -15.33
C TYR A 118 41.71 -5.49 -15.20
N PRO A 119 42.70 -6.38 -15.33
CA PRO A 119 44.12 -6.01 -15.41
C PRO A 119 44.46 -5.26 -16.70
#